data_AF-A0AAN4QAU2-F1
#
_entry.id   AF-A0AAN4QAU2-F1
#
_cell.length_a   1.000
_cell.length_b   1.000
_cell.length_c   1.000
_cell.angle_alpha   90.00
_cell.angle_beta   90.00
_cell.angle_gamma   90.00
#
_symmetry.space_group_name_H-M   'P 1'
#
loop_
_entity.id
_entity.type
_entity.pdbx_description
1 polymer ?
#
loop_
_entity_poly.entity_id
_entity_poly.type
_entity_poly.pdbx_seq_one_letter_code
_entity_poly.pdbx_strand_id
1 'polypeptide(L)'
;MNGADEYAVAQGNTRLIPNLNTTCKMEVPADLPGVVIFLHGVNDPGASYESVETGLCQGVNERLDRPDLVPGRYGAEYEKLRKLPSENVQDDQKGILDDPDTYLYQRDTKDPKTRSLLIPFYWGYRAEPSEVKRDKNDDPTKLRDQYQDVRGNRLDRHFGKGGGFFANATNNLLQMYDKGLDKTLLHKAVQARLPNTLYMGEGPHRRYFVLAATRLAMLVREIRRVAIGRKAWLFSDTPKGATASAQIYSLVETAKLNGQEPYTWLRHVLERLPHAASVEDYEALLPWNCSPEMPR
;
A
#
# COMPACT_ATOMS: atom_id res chain seq x y z
N MET A 1 17.13 47.41 22.01
CA MET A 1 17.30 46.10 22.67
C MET A 1 16.63 45.08 21.77
N ASN A 2 17.41 44.41 20.92
CA ASN A 2 16.91 43.36 20.05
C ASN A 2 16.85 42.07 20.89
N GLY A 3 15.65 41.58 21.16
CA GLY A 3 15.44 40.32 21.86
C GLY A 3 15.94 39.16 21.01
N ALA A 4 16.60 38.19 21.66
CA ALA A 4 17.31 37.08 21.03
C ALA A 4 16.42 36.01 20.35
N ASP A 5 15.13 36.29 20.12
CA ASP A 5 14.13 35.33 19.62
C ASP A 5 13.45 35.75 18.31
N GLU A 6 13.93 36.79 17.63
CA GLU A 6 13.34 37.25 16.36
C GLU A 6 14.13 36.72 15.15
N TYR A 7 13.58 35.70 14.47
CA TYR A 7 14.13 35.15 13.23
C TYR A 7 13.31 35.63 12.03
N ALA A 8 13.91 36.39 11.13
CA ALA A 8 13.29 36.79 9.87
C ALA A 8 13.28 35.60 8.89
N VAL A 9 12.10 35.08 8.56
CA VAL A 9 11.94 33.88 7.69
C VAL A 9 11.84 34.26 6.20
N ALA A 10 11.42 35.49 5.89
CA ALA A 10 11.42 36.07 4.55
C ALA A 10 11.42 37.61 4.61
N GLN A 11 12.00 38.27 3.61
CA GLN A 11 12.02 39.73 3.49
C GLN A 11 11.71 40.11 2.03
N GLY A 12 10.82 41.09 1.83
CA GLY A 12 10.42 41.54 0.50
C GLY A 12 10.13 43.03 0.46
N ASN A 13 10.46 43.68 -0.65
CA ASN A 13 10.14 45.09 -0.89
C ASN A 13 8.88 45.17 -1.75
N THR A 14 7.78 45.66 -1.20
CA THR A 14 6.58 45.98 -1.99
C THR A 14 6.63 47.44 -2.45
N ARG A 15 6.28 47.69 -3.71
CA ARG A 15 5.94 49.05 -4.15
C ARG A 15 4.46 49.24 -3.84
N LEU A 16 4.16 50.27 -3.03
CA LEU A 16 2.86 50.88 -2.71
C LEU A 16 2.34 50.65 -1.28
N ILE A 17 3.01 51.24 -0.27
CA ILE A 17 2.33 51.96 0.82
C ILE A 17 3.21 53.16 1.21
N PRO A 18 2.96 54.38 0.69
CA PRO A 18 3.64 55.56 1.21
C PRO A 18 3.14 55.78 2.65
N ASN A 19 4.06 55.69 3.63
CA ASN A 19 3.85 55.86 5.09
C ASN A 19 3.77 54.59 5.98
N LEU A 20 4.18 53.41 5.51
CA LEU A 20 4.33 52.26 6.40
C LEU A 20 5.68 52.31 7.15
N ASN A 21 5.69 52.90 8.35
CA ASN A 21 6.90 53.09 9.18
C ASN A 21 7.06 52.02 10.28
N THR A 22 6.21 51.00 10.31
CA THR A 22 6.18 49.99 11.37
C THR A 22 6.21 48.57 10.82
N THR A 23 7.02 47.72 11.45
CA THR A 23 7.08 46.28 11.17
C THR A 23 5.72 45.66 11.51
N CYS A 24 5.00 45.17 10.51
CA CYS A 24 3.77 44.41 10.73
C CYS A 24 4.13 42.96 11.08
N LYS A 25 3.63 42.47 12.21
CA LYS A 25 3.68 41.04 12.53
C LYS A 25 2.67 40.34 11.62
N MET A 26 3.17 39.65 10.61
CA MET A 26 2.35 38.78 9.76
C MET A 26 2.47 37.36 10.32
N GLU A 27 1.36 36.72 10.66
CA GLU A 27 1.37 35.29 10.93
C GLU A 27 1.85 34.58 9.67
N VAL A 28 2.89 33.75 9.80
CA VAL A 28 3.26 32.82 8.74
C VAL A 28 2.07 31.89 8.60
N PRO A 29 1.40 31.83 7.44
CA PRO A 29 0.33 30.87 7.23
C PRO A 29 0.90 29.49 7.53
N ALA A 30 0.24 28.72 8.40
CA ALA A 30 0.62 27.33 8.60
C ALA A 30 0.65 26.66 7.21
N ASP A 31 1.64 25.81 6.98
CA ASP A 31 1.68 25.01 5.76
C ASP A 31 0.30 24.36 5.60
N LEU A 32 -0.34 24.63 4.46
CA LEU A 32 -1.59 23.95 4.09
C LEU A 32 -1.37 22.44 4.23
N PRO A 33 -2.39 21.66 4.65
CA PRO A 33 -2.22 20.24 4.96
C PRO A 33 -1.55 19.52 3.79
N GLY A 34 -0.24 19.29 3.92
CA GLY A 34 0.54 18.53 2.98
C GLY A 34 0.11 17.08 3.06
N VAL A 35 0.18 16.37 1.93
CA VAL A 35 0.06 14.91 1.97
C VAL A 35 1.37 14.37 2.53
N VAL A 36 1.38 14.05 3.83
CA VAL A 36 2.50 13.36 4.47
C VAL A 36 2.34 11.86 4.24
N ILE A 37 3.24 11.28 3.46
CA ILE A 37 3.27 9.83 3.21
C ILE A 37 4.31 9.23 4.15
N PHE A 38 3.87 8.53 5.20
CA PHE A 38 4.74 7.76 6.06
C PHE A 38 4.94 6.35 5.49
N LEU A 39 6.18 6.00 5.16
CA LEU A 39 6.54 4.73 4.56
C LEU A 39 7.34 3.90 5.56
N HIS A 40 6.71 2.86 6.11
CA HIS A 40 7.41 1.83 6.88
C HIS A 40 7.72 0.64 5.96
N GLY A 41 8.95 0.57 5.47
CA GLY A 41 9.40 -0.40 4.47
C GLY A 41 10.28 -1.49 5.07
N VAL A 42 9.72 -2.37 5.88
CA VAL A 42 10.29 -3.71 6.07
C VAL A 42 9.49 -4.68 5.21
N ASN A 43 10.16 -5.65 4.61
CA ASN A 43 9.49 -6.81 4.04
C ASN A 43 8.90 -7.53 5.26
N ASP A 44 7.60 -7.40 5.47
CA ASP A 44 6.88 -7.88 6.65
C ASP A 44 5.42 -8.14 6.21
N PRO A 45 4.76 -9.19 6.73
CA PRO A 45 3.38 -9.49 6.36
C PRO A 45 2.36 -8.48 6.90
N GLY A 46 2.78 -7.41 7.58
CA GLY A 46 1.92 -6.35 8.11
C GLY A 46 1.76 -6.40 9.63
N ALA A 47 2.65 -7.09 10.34
CA ALA A 47 2.63 -7.28 11.79
C ALA A 47 2.67 -5.97 12.58
N SER A 48 3.26 -4.92 12.01
CA SER A 48 3.31 -3.59 12.63
C SER A 48 2.14 -2.69 12.26
N TYR A 49 1.34 -3.03 11.23
CA TYR A 49 0.36 -2.11 10.66
C TYR A 49 -0.74 -1.72 11.65
N GLU A 50 -1.25 -2.66 12.45
CA GLU A 50 -2.27 -2.35 13.45
C GLU A 50 -1.80 -1.30 14.45
N SER A 51 -0.58 -1.47 14.98
CA SER A 51 -0.01 -0.55 15.96
C SER A 51 0.22 0.85 15.37
N VAL A 52 0.74 0.91 14.14
CA VAL A 52 0.96 2.16 13.41
C VAL A 52 -0.36 2.84 13.10
N GLU A 53 -1.35 2.10 12.60
CA GLU A 53 -2.65 2.64 12.24
C GLU A 53 -3.38 3.22 13.45
N THR A 54 -3.39 2.47 14.55
CA THR A 54 -4.04 2.88 15.81
C THR A 54 -3.41 4.15 16.34
N GLY A 55 -2.07 4.19 16.42
CA GLY A 55 -1.35 5.38 16.90
C GLY A 55 -1.54 6.60 15.98
N LEU A 56 -1.60 6.39 14.66
CA LEU A 56 -1.83 7.47 13.70
C LEU A 56 -3.25 8.05 13.84
N CYS A 57 -4.28 7.19 13.85
CA CYS A 57 -5.66 7.63 14.04
C CYS A 57 -5.83 8.35 15.39
N GLN A 58 -5.31 7.77 16.48
CA GLN A 58 -5.36 8.40 17.80
C GLN A 58 -4.71 9.78 17.79
N GLY A 59 -3.45 9.88 17.32
CA GLY A 59 -2.72 11.13 17.36
C GLY A 59 -3.30 12.23 16.46
N VAL A 60 -3.98 11.87 15.38
CA VAL A 60 -4.69 12.84 14.53
C VAL A 60 -6.02 13.26 15.14
N ASN A 61 -6.78 12.32 15.71
CA ASN A 61 -8.02 12.62 16.43
C ASN A 61 -7.76 13.63 17.55
N GLU A 62 -6.70 13.40 18.34
CA GLU A 62 -6.31 14.28 19.46
C GLU A 62 -5.82 15.65 18.99
N ARG A 63 -4.95 15.72 17.98
CA ARG A 63 -4.33 16.99 17.56
C ARG A 63 -5.24 17.89 16.73
N LEU A 64 -6.14 17.29 15.94
CA LEU A 64 -6.98 18.02 14.99
C LEU A 64 -8.47 18.00 15.38
N ASP A 65 -8.81 17.51 16.57
CA ASP A 65 -10.20 17.34 17.04
C ASP A 65 -11.08 16.61 16.01
N ARG A 66 -10.56 15.51 15.47
CA ARG A 66 -11.21 14.67 14.45
C ARG A 66 -11.67 13.34 15.04
N PRO A 67 -12.69 13.28 15.91
CA PRO A 67 -13.06 12.04 16.61
C PRO A 67 -13.62 10.93 15.70
N ASP A 68 -13.75 11.20 14.39
CA ASP A 68 -14.32 10.29 13.42
C ASP A 68 -13.31 9.32 12.80
N LEU A 69 -11.99 9.47 13.00
CA LEU A 69 -11.03 8.49 12.46
C LEU A 69 -11.03 7.23 13.32
N VAL A 70 -11.15 6.09 12.65
CA VAL A 70 -11.25 4.76 13.24
C VAL A 70 -10.23 3.86 12.54
N PRO A 71 -9.27 3.27 13.25
CA PRO A 71 -8.31 2.35 12.66
C PRO A 71 -9.00 1.05 12.21
N GLY A 72 -8.41 0.38 11.22
CA GLY A 72 -8.75 -1.00 10.86
C GLY A 72 -8.30 -1.99 11.92
N ARG A 73 -9.04 -3.10 12.02
CA ARG A 73 -8.62 -4.26 12.83
C ARG A 73 -7.85 -5.22 11.93
N TYR A 74 -6.92 -5.96 12.50
CA TYR A 74 -6.08 -6.88 11.73
C TYR A 74 -6.28 -8.30 12.24
N GLY A 75 -6.42 -9.27 11.32
CA GLY A 75 -6.56 -10.68 11.69
C GLY A 75 -7.83 -11.03 12.47
N ALA A 76 -8.85 -10.18 12.47
CA ALA A 76 -10.04 -10.36 13.30
C ALA A 76 -10.74 -11.70 13.06
N GLU A 77 -10.91 -12.09 11.79
CA GLU A 77 -11.49 -13.39 11.43
C GLU A 77 -10.58 -14.56 11.82
N TYR A 78 -9.27 -14.44 11.57
CA TYR A 78 -8.29 -15.45 11.94
C TYR A 78 -8.28 -15.71 13.45
N GLU A 79 -8.24 -14.66 14.28
CA GLU A 79 -8.28 -14.79 15.73
C GLU A 79 -9.59 -15.38 16.24
N LYS A 80 -10.71 -15.00 15.63
CA LYS A 80 -12.04 -15.51 15.98
C LYS A 80 -12.12 -17.02 15.73
N LEU A 81 -11.64 -17.47 14.57
CA LEU A 81 -11.58 -18.89 14.22
C LEU A 81 -10.58 -19.65 15.10
N ARG A 82 -9.45 -19.06 15.45
CA ARG A 82 -8.45 -19.69 16.32
C ARG A 82 -8.97 -19.97 17.73
N LYS A 83 -9.93 -19.18 18.22
CA LYS A 83 -10.55 -19.33 19.55
C LYS A 83 -11.71 -20.34 19.55
N LEU A 84 -12.25 -20.69 18.38
CA LEU A 84 -13.33 -21.67 18.27
C LEU A 84 -12.78 -23.10 18.44
N PRO A 85 -13.54 -24.01 19.08
CA PRO A 85 -13.20 -25.43 19.09
C PRO A 85 -13.16 -25.96 17.65
N SER A 86 -12.19 -26.83 17.34
CA SER A 86 -11.97 -27.36 15.98
C SER A 86 -13.19 -28.03 15.35
N GLU A 87 -14.10 -28.55 16.18
CA GLU A 87 -15.36 -29.20 15.77
C GLU A 87 -16.39 -28.21 15.18
N ASN A 88 -16.30 -26.93 15.55
CA ASN A 88 -17.24 -25.88 15.14
C ASN A 88 -16.73 -25.06 13.95
N VAL A 89 -15.53 -25.38 13.43
CA VAL A 89 -14.93 -24.68 12.29
C VAL A 89 -15.38 -25.37 11.01
N GLN A 90 -16.10 -24.62 10.16
CA GLN A 90 -16.54 -25.11 8.86
C GLN A 90 -15.35 -25.37 7.92
N ASP A 91 -15.52 -26.23 6.91
CA ASP A 91 -14.42 -26.64 6.03
C ASP A 91 -13.84 -25.48 5.19
N ASP A 92 -14.66 -24.50 4.82
CA ASP A 92 -14.24 -23.26 4.17
C ASP A 92 -13.41 -22.36 5.10
N GLN A 93 -13.75 -22.33 6.38
CA GLN A 93 -13.03 -21.56 7.41
C GLN A 93 -11.69 -22.20 7.81
N LYS A 94 -11.51 -23.51 7.61
CA LYS A 94 -10.23 -24.19 7.84
C LYS A 94 -9.13 -23.63 6.93
N GLY A 95 -9.47 -23.18 5.73
CA GLY A 95 -8.52 -22.54 4.81
C GLY A 95 -7.90 -21.25 5.38
N ILE A 96 -8.66 -20.51 6.18
CA ILE A 96 -8.18 -19.27 6.84
C ILE A 96 -7.13 -19.60 7.91
N LEU A 97 -7.35 -20.67 8.68
CA LEU A 97 -6.41 -21.12 9.71
C LEU A 97 -5.15 -21.79 9.12
N ASP A 98 -5.27 -22.41 7.95
CA ASP A 98 -4.16 -23.04 7.23
C ASP A 98 -3.22 -22.01 6.56
N ASP A 99 -3.68 -20.78 6.28
CA ASP A 99 -2.86 -19.71 5.69
C ASP A 99 -2.71 -18.47 6.62
N PRO A 100 -1.96 -18.60 7.72
CA PRO A 100 -1.76 -17.48 8.63
C PRO A 100 -1.03 -16.30 8.00
N ASP A 101 -0.16 -16.52 7.00
CA ASP A 101 0.62 -15.45 6.39
C ASP A 101 -0.28 -14.42 5.67
N THR A 102 -1.39 -14.89 5.10
CA THR A 102 -2.40 -14.03 4.44
C THR A 102 -3.39 -13.44 5.44
N TYR A 103 -3.95 -14.27 6.34
CA TYR A 103 -5.12 -13.89 7.12
C TYR A 103 -4.81 -13.30 8.50
N LEU A 104 -3.66 -13.61 9.11
CA LEU A 104 -3.30 -13.10 10.45
C LEU A 104 -3.15 -11.58 10.47
N TYR A 105 -2.67 -10.99 9.37
CA TYR A 105 -2.44 -9.55 9.25
C TYR A 105 -3.32 -8.91 8.16
N GLN A 106 -4.40 -9.60 7.79
CA GLN A 106 -5.39 -9.05 6.88
C GLN A 106 -6.15 -7.92 7.59
N ARG A 107 -6.21 -6.75 6.94
CA ARG A 107 -6.96 -5.60 7.43
C ARG A 107 -8.47 -5.80 7.20
N ASP A 108 -9.23 -5.82 8.28
CA ASP A 108 -10.69 -5.73 8.29
C ASP A 108 -11.12 -4.26 8.32
N THR A 109 -12.05 -3.93 7.43
CA THR A 109 -12.58 -2.56 7.25
C THR A 109 -14.07 -2.43 7.55
N LYS A 110 -14.76 -3.53 7.89
CA LYS A 110 -16.22 -3.59 7.96
C LYS A 110 -16.74 -3.22 9.35
N ASP A 111 -16.19 -3.81 10.42
CA ASP A 111 -16.72 -3.66 11.77
C ASP A 111 -15.62 -3.47 12.85
N PRO A 112 -15.37 -2.22 13.31
CA PRO A 112 -16.04 -0.98 12.92
C PRO A 112 -15.64 -0.53 11.52
N LYS A 113 -16.50 0.25 10.86
CA LYS A 113 -16.18 0.84 9.55
C LYS A 113 -14.94 1.71 9.66
N THR A 114 -13.84 1.26 9.06
CA THR A 114 -12.55 1.95 9.11
C THR A 114 -12.64 3.33 8.46
N ARG A 115 -12.09 4.33 9.15
CA ARG A 115 -11.92 5.70 8.69
C ARG A 115 -10.48 6.11 9.02
N SER A 116 -9.55 5.67 8.21
CA SER A 116 -8.12 5.79 8.52
C SER A 116 -7.35 6.42 7.39
N LEU A 117 -6.29 7.12 7.77
CA LEU A 117 -5.33 7.75 6.86
C LEU A 117 -4.26 6.76 6.38
N LEU A 118 -4.18 5.56 6.97
CA LEU A 118 -3.22 4.53 6.58
C LEU A 118 -3.67 3.80 5.31
N ILE A 119 -2.78 3.76 4.32
CA ILE A 119 -2.87 2.90 3.14
C ILE A 119 -1.84 1.78 3.32
N PRO A 120 -2.24 0.55 3.69
CA PRO A 120 -1.31 -0.55 3.79
C PRO A 120 -0.74 -0.90 2.41
N PHE A 121 0.56 -1.13 2.33
CA PHE A 121 1.25 -1.46 1.08
C PHE A 121 2.10 -2.71 1.27
N TYR A 122 1.54 -3.85 0.87
CA TYR A 122 2.22 -5.13 0.91
C TYR A 122 3.07 -5.31 -0.34
N TRP A 123 4.31 -5.74 -0.15
CA TRP A 123 5.22 -6.05 -1.24
C TRP A 123 6.13 -7.20 -0.82
N GLY A 124 6.56 -7.99 -1.80
CA GLY A 124 7.38 -9.16 -1.58
C GLY A 124 7.89 -9.72 -2.89
N TYR A 125 8.67 -10.79 -2.79
CA TYR A 125 9.14 -11.55 -3.94
C TYR A 125 8.25 -12.76 -4.16
N ARG A 126 7.76 -12.99 -5.37
CA ARG A 126 7.07 -14.25 -5.71
C ARG A 126 8.03 -15.11 -6.52
N ALA A 127 8.27 -16.34 -6.04
CA ALA A 127 9.13 -17.29 -6.74
C ALA A 127 8.50 -17.69 -8.08
N GLU A 128 9.33 -17.77 -9.11
CA GLU A 128 8.88 -18.35 -10.38
C GLU A 128 8.66 -19.86 -10.25
N PRO A 129 7.82 -20.49 -11.09
CA PRO A 129 7.56 -21.93 -11.02
C PRO A 129 8.82 -22.81 -11.07
N SER A 130 9.89 -22.32 -11.71
CA SER A 130 11.21 -22.95 -11.82
C SER A 130 12.08 -22.79 -10.56
N GLU A 131 11.77 -21.82 -9.71
CA GLU A 131 12.46 -21.56 -8.45
C GLU A 131 11.79 -22.23 -7.26
N VAL A 132 10.56 -22.74 -7.43
CA VAL A 132 9.89 -23.56 -6.42
C VAL A 132 10.53 -24.94 -6.39
N LYS A 133 10.88 -25.41 -5.20
CA LYS A 133 11.44 -26.75 -5.02
C LYS A 133 10.36 -27.81 -5.28
N ARG A 134 10.67 -28.77 -6.14
CA ARG A 134 9.77 -29.85 -6.53
C ARG A 134 10.35 -31.22 -6.20
N ASP A 135 9.47 -32.18 -5.96
CA ASP A 135 9.85 -33.57 -5.69
C ASP A 135 10.04 -34.36 -7.00
N LYS A 136 10.17 -35.70 -6.89
CA LYS A 136 10.39 -36.57 -8.06
C LYS A 136 9.16 -36.67 -8.98
N ASN A 137 7.98 -36.30 -8.50
CA ASN A 137 6.72 -36.30 -9.25
C ASN A 137 6.39 -34.91 -9.81
N ASP A 138 7.34 -33.96 -9.72
CA ASP A 138 7.16 -32.55 -10.07
C ASP A 138 6.19 -31.78 -9.15
N ASP A 139 5.84 -32.32 -7.98
CA ASP A 139 4.96 -31.64 -7.03
C ASP A 139 5.75 -30.68 -6.13
N PRO A 140 5.21 -29.48 -5.80
CA PRO A 140 5.87 -28.55 -4.88
C PRO A 140 6.16 -29.21 -3.52
N THR A 141 7.44 -29.26 -3.16
CA THR A 141 7.87 -29.91 -1.92
C THR A 141 7.50 -29.05 -0.72
N LYS A 142 6.89 -29.69 0.28
CA LYS A 142 6.66 -29.09 1.61
C LYS A 142 7.64 -29.66 2.63
N LEU A 143 8.18 -28.81 3.48
CA LEU A 143 8.87 -29.23 4.71
C LEU A 143 8.10 -28.68 5.90
N ARG A 144 7.55 -29.58 6.74
CA ARG A 144 6.74 -29.18 7.91
C ARG A 144 5.62 -28.20 7.50
N ASP A 145 4.88 -28.58 6.46
CA ASP A 145 3.76 -27.85 5.87
C ASP A 145 4.08 -26.53 5.15
N GLN A 146 5.35 -26.17 5.04
CA GLN A 146 5.78 -24.95 4.34
C GLN A 146 6.41 -25.27 2.98
N TYR A 147 6.02 -24.53 1.95
CA TYR A 147 6.67 -24.60 0.64
C TYR A 147 8.09 -24.07 0.72
N GLN A 148 8.95 -24.54 -0.19
CA GLN A 148 10.33 -24.08 -0.29
C GLN A 148 10.72 -23.67 -1.68
N ASP A 149 11.63 -22.71 -1.78
CA ASP A 149 12.37 -22.48 -3.01
C ASP A 149 13.54 -23.48 -3.16
N VAL A 150 14.13 -23.53 -4.35
CA VAL A 150 15.31 -24.37 -4.67
C VAL A 150 16.52 -24.06 -3.79
N ARG A 151 16.52 -22.92 -3.09
CA ARG A 151 17.58 -22.46 -2.17
C ARG A 151 17.26 -22.77 -0.70
N GLY A 152 16.14 -23.44 -0.44
CA GLY A 152 15.67 -23.87 0.88
C GLY A 152 15.03 -22.76 1.71
N ASN A 153 14.68 -21.61 1.14
CA ASN A 153 13.91 -20.59 1.86
C ASN A 153 12.44 -21.00 1.97
N ARG A 154 11.79 -20.60 3.06
CA ARG A 154 10.33 -20.70 3.21
C ARG A 154 9.62 -19.85 2.16
N LEU A 155 8.58 -20.42 1.56
CA LEU A 155 7.58 -19.74 0.75
C LEU A 155 6.20 -19.85 1.43
N ASP A 156 5.39 -18.82 1.28
CA ASP A 156 3.99 -18.81 1.69
C ASP A 156 3.12 -19.68 0.75
N ARG A 157 1.81 -19.74 1.02
CA ARG A 157 0.86 -20.56 0.25
C ARG A 157 0.74 -20.15 -1.22
N HIS A 158 1.12 -18.93 -1.56
CA HIS A 158 1.08 -18.36 -2.90
C HIS A 158 2.44 -18.35 -3.60
N PHE A 159 3.44 -19.06 -3.03
CA PHE A 159 4.84 -19.06 -3.46
C PHE A 159 5.53 -17.70 -3.34
N GLY A 160 4.96 -16.82 -2.52
CA GLY A 160 5.57 -15.59 -2.08
C GLY A 160 6.61 -15.83 -1.01
N LYS A 161 7.63 -15.00 -0.99
CA LYS A 161 8.60 -14.90 0.09
C LYS A 161 8.20 -13.69 0.92
N GLY A 162 7.44 -13.98 1.98
CA GLY A 162 7.19 -13.01 3.04
C GLY A 162 8.51 -12.52 3.62
N GLY A 163 8.54 -11.27 4.04
CA GLY A 163 9.71 -10.76 4.71
C GLY A 163 9.70 -11.04 6.19
N GLY A 164 10.91 -11.31 6.67
CA GLY A 164 11.24 -11.43 8.07
C GLY A 164 12.66 -10.90 8.25
N PHE A 165 13.04 -10.70 9.50
CA PHE A 165 14.34 -10.16 9.89
C PHE A 165 15.48 -10.85 9.10
N PHE A 166 16.12 -10.07 8.21
CA PHE A 166 17.33 -10.37 7.42
C PHE A 166 17.21 -11.15 6.09
N ALA A 167 16.02 -11.42 5.56
CA ALA A 167 15.93 -12.03 4.23
C ALA A 167 16.13 -11.00 3.11
N ASN A 168 17.38 -10.85 2.65
CA ASN A 168 17.79 -10.15 1.42
C ASN A 168 17.68 -8.61 1.38
N ALA A 169 17.40 -7.96 2.51
CA ALA A 169 17.34 -6.50 2.61
C ALA A 169 18.67 -5.82 2.23
N THR A 170 18.58 -4.58 1.76
CA THR A 170 19.73 -3.72 1.49
C THR A 170 19.39 -2.28 1.83
N ASN A 171 20.41 -1.49 2.21
CA ASN A 171 20.30 -0.07 2.52
C ASN A 171 20.88 0.83 1.41
N ASN A 172 21.30 0.26 0.28
CA ASN A 172 21.88 1.04 -0.81
C ASN A 172 21.32 0.60 -2.16
N LEU A 173 21.18 1.59 -3.05
CA LEU A 173 20.54 1.41 -4.35
C LEU A 173 21.35 0.50 -5.27
N LEU A 174 22.69 0.57 -5.21
CA LEU A 174 23.56 -0.25 -6.06
C LEU A 174 23.39 -1.75 -5.76
N GLN A 175 23.33 -2.14 -4.48
CA GLN A 175 23.10 -3.54 -4.11
C GLN A 175 21.73 -4.08 -4.50
N MET A 176 20.76 -3.23 -4.84
CA MET A 176 19.49 -3.70 -5.43
C MET A 176 19.71 -4.38 -6.79
N TYR A 177 20.82 -4.06 -7.48
CA TYR A 177 21.23 -4.67 -8.75
C TYR A 177 22.18 -5.85 -8.57
N ASP A 178 22.54 -6.20 -7.34
CA ASP A 178 23.41 -7.33 -7.05
C ASP A 178 22.65 -8.65 -6.85
N LYS A 179 23.44 -9.73 -6.84
CA LYS A 179 22.99 -11.04 -6.34
C LYS A 179 22.44 -10.88 -4.93
N GLY A 180 21.45 -11.70 -4.59
CA GLY A 180 20.86 -11.71 -3.26
C GLY A 180 21.84 -12.10 -2.16
N LEU A 181 21.34 -12.18 -0.93
CA LEU A 181 22.11 -12.63 0.23
C LEU A 181 22.80 -13.97 -0.09
N ASP A 182 24.13 -13.99 0.00
CA ASP A 182 24.93 -15.20 -0.18
C ASP A 182 25.35 -15.77 1.18
N LYS A 183 25.32 -17.10 1.33
CA LYS A 183 25.66 -17.78 2.58
C LYS A 183 27.17 -17.83 2.77
N THR A 184 27.75 -16.73 3.26
CA THR A 184 29.15 -16.76 3.74
C THR A 184 29.28 -17.60 5.02
N LEU A 185 30.52 -17.99 5.36
CA LEU A 185 30.85 -18.72 6.60
C LEU A 185 30.26 -18.05 7.86
N LEU A 186 30.26 -16.72 7.89
CA LEU A 186 29.67 -15.93 8.98
C LEU A 186 28.16 -16.18 9.09
N HIS A 187 27.43 -16.17 7.98
CA HIS A 187 25.99 -16.39 7.97
C HIS A 187 25.63 -17.81 8.44
N LYS A 188 26.41 -18.82 8.05
CA LYS A 188 26.22 -20.21 8.53
C LYS A 188 26.43 -20.32 10.05
N ALA A 189 27.44 -19.64 10.58
CA ALA A 189 27.74 -19.63 12.02
C ALA A 189 26.69 -18.87 12.85
N VAL A 190 26.09 -17.82 12.28
CA VAL A 190 24.96 -17.09 12.87
C VAL A 190 23.68 -17.92 12.81
N GLN A 191 23.40 -18.57 11.68
CA GLN A 191 22.22 -19.43 11.50
C GLN A 191 22.17 -20.57 12.53
N ALA A 192 23.32 -21.17 12.84
CA ALA A 192 23.40 -22.24 13.84
C ALA A 192 23.02 -21.80 15.26
N ARG A 193 23.03 -20.49 15.55
CA ARG A 193 22.67 -19.91 16.85
C ARG A 193 21.27 -19.28 16.87
N LEU A 194 20.61 -19.18 15.71
CA LEU A 194 19.26 -18.63 15.61
C LEU A 194 18.21 -19.72 15.75
N PRO A 195 17.04 -19.42 16.33
CA PRO A 195 15.93 -20.35 16.33
C PRO A 195 15.50 -20.68 14.89
N ASN A 196 14.93 -21.87 14.69
CA ASN A 196 14.50 -22.34 13.37
C ASN A 196 13.45 -21.42 12.69
N THR A 197 12.81 -20.53 13.43
CA THR A 197 11.89 -19.51 12.90
C THR A 197 12.59 -18.39 12.14
N LEU A 198 13.91 -18.25 12.30
CA LEU A 198 14.76 -17.23 11.67
C LEU A 198 15.75 -17.90 10.70
N TYR A 199 15.24 -18.63 9.72
CA TYR A 199 16.05 -19.27 8.69
C TYR A 199 16.53 -18.28 7.62
N MET A 200 17.84 -18.10 7.53
CA MET A 200 18.54 -17.28 6.53
C MET A 200 19.05 -18.17 5.38
N GLY A 201 18.19 -18.36 4.38
CA GLY A 201 18.56 -19.00 3.12
C GLY A 201 19.26 -18.02 2.15
N GLU A 202 19.83 -18.56 1.06
CA GLU A 202 20.39 -17.71 0.00
C GLU A 202 19.26 -16.91 -0.66
N GLY A 203 19.42 -15.60 -0.78
CA GLY A 203 18.39 -14.72 -1.31
C GLY A 203 18.33 -14.74 -2.84
N PRO A 204 17.14 -14.63 -3.46
CA PRO A 204 17.02 -14.41 -4.89
C PRO A 204 17.65 -13.07 -5.30
N HIS A 205 17.81 -12.84 -6.60
CA HIS A 205 18.39 -11.59 -7.10
C HIS A 205 17.56 -10.38 -6.61
N ARG A 206 18.23 -9.32 -6.14
CA ARG A 206 17.59 -8.12 -5.57
C ARG A 206 16.82 -7.23 -6.57
N ARG A 207 16.72 -7.58 -7.85
CA ARG A 207 16.05 -6.74 -8.87
C ARG A 207 14.56 -6.52 -8.59
N TYR A 208 13.91 -7.41 -7.83
CA TYR A 208 12.53 -7.21 -7.43
C TYR A 208 12.32 -5.97 -6.55
N PHE A 209 13.36 -5.47 -5.85
CA PHE A 209 13.27 -4.18 -5.15
C PHE A 209 13.03 -3.02 -6.12
N VAL A 210 13.55 -3.09 -7.35
CA VAL A 210 13.31 -2.07 -8.38
C VAL A 210 11.84 -2.08 -8.80
N LEU A 211 11.21 -3.26 -8.93
CA LEU A 211 9.79 -3.37 -9.24
C LEU A 211 8.93 -2.79 -8.10
N ALA A 212 9.28 -3.08 -6.84
CA ALA A 212 8.60 -2.52 -5.67
C ALA A 212 8.74 -0.99 -5.61
N ALA A 213 9.96 -0.48 -5.80
CA ALA A 213 10.24 0.95 -5.85
C ALA A 213 9.49 1.64 -6.99
N THR A 214 9.40 0.99 -8.16
CA THR A 214 8.64 1.50 -9.30
C THR A 214 7.15 1.58 -8.97
N ARG A 215 6.56 0.53 -8.36
CA ARG A 215 5.15 0.53 -7.92
C ARG A 215 4.87 1.65 -6.92
N LEU A 216 5.76 1.84 -5.94
CA LEU A 216 5.65 2.93 -4.98
C LEU A 216 5.75 4.31 -5.65
N ALA A 217 6.72 4.50 -6.54
CA ALA A 217 6.88 5.74 -7.28
C ALA A 217 5.65 6.06 -8.15
N MET A 218 5.06 5.05 -8.79
CA MET A 218 3.82 5.17 -9.53
C MET A 218 2.67 5.59 -8.61
N LEU A 219 2.48 4.93 -7.46
CA LEU A 219 1.46 5.31 -6.47
C LEU A 219 1.61 6.78 -6.03
N VAL A 220 2.82 7.18 -5.64
CA VAL A 220 3.11 8.57 -5.21
C VAL A 220 2.83 9.55 -6.35
N ARG A 221 3.19 9.21 -7.59
CA ARG A 221 2.93 10.04 -8.77
C ARG A 221 1.44 10.23 -9.01
N GLU A 222 0.63 9.18 -8.88
CA GLU A 222 -0.82 9.28 -9.06
C GLU A 222 -1.48 10.08 -7.94
N ILE A 223 -1.05 9.90 -6.67
CA ILE A 223 -1.49 10.74 -5.55
C ILE A 223 -1.17 12.22 -5.82
N ARG A 224 0.03 12.51 -6.34
CA ARG A 224 0.45 13.88 -6.67
C ARG A 224 -0.38 14.52 -7.78
N ARG A 225 -0.79 13.76 -8.81
CA ARG A 225 -1.66 14.31 -9.88
C ARG A 225 -2.97 14.84 -9.32
N VAL A 226 -3.61 14.08 -8.43
CA VAL A 226 -4.85 14.50 -7.77
C VAL A 226 -4.60 15.71 -6.85
N ALA A 227 -3.46 15.73 -6.16
CA ALA A 227 -3.10 16.82 -5.25
C ALA A 227 -2.85 18.17 -5.96
N ILE A 228 -2.38 18.18 -7.21
CA ILE A 228 -2.18 19.42 -7.98
C ILE A 228 -3.51 20.15 -8.23
N GLY A 229 -4.59 19.40 -8.46
CA GLY A 229 -5.95 19.96 -8.62
C GLY A 229 -6.48 20.65 -7.36
N ARG A 230 -6.03 20.26 -6.16
CA ARG A 230 -6.50 20.83 -4.88
C ARG A 230 -6.24 22.33 -4.74
N LYS A 231 -5.15 22.86 -5.33
CA LYS A 231 -4.91 24.32 -5.34
C LYS A 231 -5.97 25.08 -6.15
N ALA A 232 -6.62 24.43 -7.11
CA ALA A 232 -7.71 25.01 -7.90
C ALA A 232 -9.10 24.68 -7.32
N TRP A 233 -9.20 23.78 -6.33
CA TRP A 233 -10.45 23.34 -5.71
C TRP A 233 -10.61 23.84 -4.27
N LEU A 234 -10.23 25.09 -4.02
CA LEU A 234 -10.32 25.75 -2.71
C LEU A 234 -11.72 25.66 -2.08
N PHE A 235 -12.77 25.39 -2.87
CA PHE A 235 -14.17 25.25 -2.44
C PHE A 235 -14.70 23.80 -2.45
N SER A 236 -13.86 22.79 -2.68
CA SER A 236 -14.24 21.37 -2.63
C SER A 236 -13.85 20.75 -1.29
N ASP A 237 -14.69 20.97 -0.27
CA ASP A 237 -14.42 20.59 1.13
C ASP A 237 -15.35 19.48 1.67
N THR A 238 -16.31 19.00 0.86
CA THR A 238 -17.29 18.03 1.35
C THR A 238 -16.82 16.56 1.19
N PRO A 239 -17.07 15.68 2.18
CA PRO A 239 -16.78 14.24 2.06
C PRO A 239 -17.50 13.57 0.88
N LYS A 240 -18.71 14.04 0.54
CA LYS A 240 -19.47 13.55 -0.62
C LYS A 240 -18.76 13.89 -1.94
N GLY A 241 -18.28 15.13 -2.08
CA GLY A 241 -17.51 15.57 -3.24
C GLY A 241 -16.20 14.80 -3.40
N ALA A 242 -15.48 14.54 -2.29
CA ALA A 242 -14.28 13.71 -2.29
C ALA A 242 -14.58 12.26 -2.74
N THR A 243 -15.69 11.68 -2.27
CA THR A 243 -16.14 10.33 -2.66
C THR A 243 -16.47 10.25 -4.15
N ALA A 244 -17.26 11.19 -4.67
CA ALA A 244 -17.60 11.24 -6.09
C ALA A 244 -16.35 11.43 -6.97
N SER A 245 -15.44 12.31 -6.54
CA SER A 245 -14.16 12.52 -7.24
C SER A 245 -13.33 11.23 -7.30
N ALA A 246 -13.22 10.52 -6.17
CA ALA A 246 -12.50 9.25 -6.11
C ALA A 246 -13.09 8.19 -7.05
N GLN A 247 -14.43 8.12 -7.16
CA GLN A 247 -15.11 7.22 -8.10
C GLN A 247 -14.77 7.56 -9.56
N ILE A 248 -14.88 8.83 -9.95
CA ILE A 248 -14.58 9.28 -11.32
C ILE A 248 -13.11 9.05 -11.66
N TYR A 249 -12.18 9.42 -10.78
CA TYR A 249 -10.75 9.16 -10.99
C TYR A 249 -10.45 7.67 -11.12
N SER A 250 -11.11 6.82 -10.33
CA SER A 250 -10.95 5.36 -10.45
C SER A 250 -11.39 4.85 -11.82
N LEU A 251 -12.52 5.34 -12.35
CA LEU A 251 -13.00 4.98 -13.70
C LEU A 251 -12.03 5.45 -14.79
N VAL A 252 -11.56 6.70 -14.70
CA VAL A 252 -10.59 7.27 -15.65
C VAL A 252 -9.28 6.49 -15.66
N GLU A 253 -8.71 6.18 -14.49
CA GLU A 253 -7.47 5.41 -14.40
C GLU A 253 -7.67 3.95 -14.87
N THR A 254 -8.83 3.35 -14.60
CA THR A 254 -9.16 2.01 -15.12
C THR A 254 -9.20 2.01 -16.65
N ALA A 255 -9.80 3.02 -17.27
CA ALA A 255 -9.81 3.16 -18.73
C ALA A 255 -8.39 3.25 -19.30
N LYS A 256 -7.54 4.13 -18.74
CA LYS A 256 -6.14 4.29 -19.17
C LYS A 256 -5.33 3.00 -19.03
N LEU A 257 -5.49 2.28 -17.91
CA LEU A 257 -4.80 1.01 -17.67
C LEU A 257 -5.18 -0.07 -18.69
N ASN A 258 -6.37 0.02 -19.28
CA ASN A 258 -6.84 -0.87 -20.35
C ASN A 258 -6.59 -0.29 -21.76
N GLY A 259 -5.76 0.75 -21.89
CA GLY A 259 -5.40 1.35 -23.18
C GLY A 259 -6.50 2.19 -23.82
N GLN A 260 -7.57 2.51 -23.09
CA GLN A 260 -8.68 3.31 -23.59
C GLN A 260 -8.43 4.81 -23.38
N GLU A 261 -8.87 5.63 -24.32
CA GLU A 261 -8.94 7.08 -24.14
C GLU A 261 -10.13 7.41 -23.20
N PRO A 262 -9.91 8.02 -22.02
CA PRO A 262 -10.94 8.13 -20.99
C PRO A 262 -12.21 8.86 -21.41
N TYR A 263 -12.10 9.95 -22.18
CA TYR A 263 -13.27 10.70 -22.61
C TYR A 263 -14.15 9.87 -23.55
N THR A 264 -13.52 9.16 -24.48
CA THR A 264 -14.17 8.29 -25.46
C THR A 264 -14.86 7.11 -24.82
N TRP A 265 -14.18 6.44 -23.88
CA TRP A 265 -14.78 5.34 -23.14
C TRP A 265 -15.91 5.81 -22.21
N LEU A 266 -15.72 6.88 -21.43
CA LEU A 266 -16.77 7.37 -20.53
C LEU A 266 -18.03 7.78 -21.29
N ARG A 267 -17.89 8.46 -22.44
CA ARG A 267 -19.03 8.82 -23.29
C ARG A 267 -19.76 7.57 -23.79
N HIS A 268 -19.01 6.61 -24.33
CA HIS A 268 -19.57 5.34 -24.82
C HIS A 268 -20.37 4.60 -23.75
N VAL A 269 -19.82 4.53 -22.53
CA VAL A 269 -20.49 3.94 -21.37
C VAL A 269 -21.73 4.74 -21.01
N LEU A 270 -21.63 6.04 -20.80
CA LEU A 270 -22.76 6.88 -20.37
C LEU A 270 -23.91 6.93 -21.40
N GLU A 271 -23.62 6.79 -22.69
CA GLU A 271 -24.62 6.68 -23.76
C GLU A 271 -25.36 5.33 -23.73
N ARG A 272 -24.67 4.24 -23.40
CA ARG A 272 -25.21 2.87 -23.49
C ARG A 272 -25.74 2.33 -22.17
N LEU A 273 -25.25 2.86 -21.05
CA LEU A 273 -25.64 2.45 -19.70
C LEU A 273 -27.16 2.52 -19.47
N PRO A 274 -27.91 3.53 -19.96
CA PRO A 274 -29.38 3.55 -19.82
C PRO A 274 -30.11 2.43 -20.57
N HIS A 275 -29.43 1.76 -21.50
CA HIS A 275 -29.98 0.68 -22.31
C HIS A 275 -29.58 -0.72 -21.79
N ALA A 276 -28.70 -0.81 -20.78
CA ALA A 276 -28.27 -2.07 -20.20
C ALA A 276 -29.35 -2.66 -19.27
N ALA A 277 -29.78 -3.90 -19.55
CA ALA A 277 -30.84 -4.58 -18.80
C ALA A 277 -30.38 -5.89 -18.14
N SER A 278 -29.26 -6.45 -18.59
CA SER A 278 -28.68 -7.71 -18.11
C SER A 278 -27.26 -7.51 -17.56
N VAL A 279 -26.75 -8.49 -16.79
CA VAL A 279 -25.38 -8.45 -16.26
C VAL A 279 -24.38 -8.43 -17.42
N GLU A 280 -24.66 -9.17 -18.48
CA GLU A 280 -23.89 -9.26 -19.70
C GLU A 280 -23.78 -7.90 -20.41
N ASP A 281 -24.85 -7.09 -20.40
CA ASP A 281 -24.82 -5.73 -20.96
C ASP A 281 -23.88 -4.82 -20.18
N TYR A 282 -23.85 -4.92 -18.85
CA TYR A 282 -22.91 -4.17 -18.02
C TYR A 282 -21.48 -4.63 -18.23
N GLU A 283 -21.26 -5.95 -18.33
CA GLU A 283 -19.94 -6.52 -18.59
C GLU A 283 -19.40 -6.09 -19.96
N ALA A 284 -20.26 -5.97 -20.97
CA ALA A 284 -19.88 -5.49 -22.30
C ALA A 284 -19.37 -4.04 -22.30
N LEU A 285 -19.78 -3.22 -21.31
CA LEU A 285 -19.34 -1.83 -21.17
C LEU A 285 -18.01 -1.66 -20.42
N LEU A 286 -17.48 -2.75 -19.85
CA LEU A 286 -16.20 -2.71 -19.12
C LEU A 286 -15.05 -2.36 -20.07
N PRO A 287 -14.02 -1.63 -19.60
CA PRO A 287 -12.99 -1.06 -20.47
C PRO A 287 -12.09 -2.09 -21.18
N TRP A 288 -12.10 -3.34 -20.72
CA TRP A 288 -11.43 -4.48 -21.37
C TRP A 288 -12.33 -5.27 -22.35
N ASN A 289 -13.64 -4.99 -22.37
CA ASN A 289 -14.63 -5.69 -23.19
C ASN A 289 -15.20 -4.84 -24.34
N CYS A 290 -14.86 -3.54 -24.41
CA CYS A 290 -15.32 -2.65 -25.46
C CYS A 290 -14.16 -1.97 -26.20
N SER A 291 -14.42 -1.56 -27.44
CA SER A 291 -13.51 -0.77 -28.27
C SER A 291 -14.25 0.49 -28.75
N PRO A 292 -14.46 1.48 -27.88
CA PRO A 292 -15.22 2.68 -28.18
C PRO A 292 -14.48 3.54 -29.22
N GLU A 293 -15.16 3.86 -30.33
CA GLU A 293 -14.61 4.73 -31.36
C GLU A 293 -14.72 6.21 -30.98
N MET A 294 -13.71 7.00 -31.34
CA MET A 294 -13.79 8.44 -31.20
C MET A 294 -14.86 8.99 -32.15
N PRO A 295 -15.81 9.81 -31.67
CA PRO A 295 -16.75 10.48 -32.55
C PRO A 295 -15.98 11.38 -33.50
N ARG A 296 -16.38 11.34 -34.78
CA ARG A 296 -15.84 12.23 -35.82
C ARG A 296 -16.25 13.67 -35.59
#